data_AF-A0A7S0QZ75-F1
#
_entry.id   AF-A0A7S0QZ75-F1
#
_cell.length_a   1.000
_cell.length_b   1.000
_cell.length_c   1.000
_cell.angle_alpha   90.00
_cell.angle_beta   90.00
_cell.angle_gamma   90.00
#
_symmetry.space_group_name_H-M   'P 1'
#
loop_
_entity.id
_entity.type
_entity.pdbx_description
1 polymer ?
#
loop_
_entity_poly.entity_id
_entity_poly.type
_entity_poly.pdbx_seq_one_letter_code
_entity_poly.pdbx_strand_id
1 'polypeptide(L)'
;LVDAARNKRGGALAAALHAHTQHGNPFARTLTTRITRQVCVPLFNMVSKWLFEGELDDPYGEFFVTKDPSVSDEDLWWKRYQLQPHMVPPFISAELAALILRTGKSINFLRICCNDRTWTGASAAAAAAARGGLAYAHNLGGLEAAVAEVAAIIDRHLLDVLFRTFRLTDHCLAVKRYLLLGQGDFIQALL
;
A
#
# COMPACT_ATOMS: atom_id res chain seq x y z
N LEU A 1 -15.94 26.79 2.39
CA LEU A 1 -14.92 25.93 3.06
C LEU A 1 -15.52 25.16 4.22
N VAL A 2 -16.01 25.83 5.27
CA VAL A 2 -16.59 25.16 6.45
C VAL A 2 -17.79 24.27 6.09
N ASP A 3 -18.72 24.76 5.28
CA ASP A 3 -19.87 23.94 4.85
C ASP A 3 -19.47 22.76 3.97
N ALA A 4 -18.45 22.94 3.12
CA ALA A 4 -17.94 21.87 2.26
C ALA A 4 -17.19 20.77 3.02
N ALA A 5 -16.63 21.10 4.18
CA ALA A 5 -15.92 20.19 5.08
C ALA A 5 -16.86 19.53 6.12
N ARG A 6 -18.09 20.03 6.25
CA ARG A 6 -19.08 19.51 7.21
C ARG A 6 -19.29 18.01 6.98
N ASN A 7 -19.18 17.21 8.06
CA ASN A 7 -19.37 15.76 8.07
C ASN A 7 -18.41 14.95 7.17
N LYS A 8 -17.30 15.51 6.69
CA LYS A 8 -16.27 14.79 5.94
C LYS A 8 -15.06 14.47 6.80
N ARG A 9 -14.38 13.36 6.50
CA ARG A 9 -13.21 12.86 7.23
C ARG A 9 -12.13 12.35 6.27
N GLY A 10 -10.89 12.27 6.74
CA GLY A 10 -9.76 11.69 6.01
C GLY A 10 -9.67 12.15 4.55
N GLY A 11 -9.55 11.19 3.63
CA GLY A 11 -9.43 11.48 2.20
C GLY A 11 -10.63 12.19 1.57
N ALA A 12 -11.85 12.00 2.08
CA ALA A 12 -13.02 12.74 1.61
C ALA A 12 -12.95 14.25 1.98
N LEU A 13 -12.35 14.58 3.13
CA LEU A 13 -12.06 15.96 3.51
C LEU A 13 -10.97 16.56 2.61
N ALA A 14 -9.90 15.82 2.35
CA ALA A 14 -8.84 16.24 1.43
C ALA A 14 -9.39 16.51 0.02
N ALA A 15 -10.31 15.66 -0.47
CA ALA A 15 -11.00 15.85 -1.74
C ALA A 15 -11.84 17.14 -1.78
N ALA A 16 -12.62 17.39 -0.72
CA ALA A 16 -13.46 18.57 -0.62
C ALA A 16 -12.65 19.88 -0.60
N LEU A 17 -11.53 19.88 0.12
CA LEU A 17 -10.62 21.04 0.18
C LEU A 17 -9.87 21.23 -1.14
N HIS A 18 -9.46 20.14 -1.79
CA HIS A 18 -8.79 20.21 -3.08
C HIS A 18 -9.68 20.85 -4.16
N ALA A 19 -10.97 20.54 -4.18
CA ALA A 19 -11.92 21.17 -5.11
C ALA A 19 -11.94 22.72 -5.00
N HIS A 20 -11.65 23.26 -3.82
CA HIS A 20 -11.61 24.71 -3.59
C HIS A 20 -10.25 25.35 -3.92
N THR A 21 -9.21 24.56 -4.19
CA THR A 21 -7.91 25.08 -4.63
C THR A 21 -7.93 25.60 -6.07
N GLN A 22 -8.92 25.20 -6.88
CA GLN A 22 -9.13 25.68 -8.25
C GLN A 22 -9.84 27.05 -8.33
N HIS A 23 -9.81 27.84 -7.25
CA HIS A 23 -10.39 29.19 -7.24
C HIS A 23 -9.55 30.17 -8.09
N GLY A 24 -10.24 31.06 -8.81
CA GLY A 24 -9.60 32.14 -9.58
C GLY A 24 -8.95 33.25 -8.73
N ASN A 25 -9.33 33.38 -7.45
CA ASN A 25 -8.76 34.37 -6.54
C ASN A 25 -7.41 33.86 -5.96
N PRO A 26 -6.28 34.57 -6.18
CA PRO A 26 -4.96 34.15 -5.69
C PRO A 26 -4.84 34.01 -4.17
N PHE A 27 -5.52 34.88 -3.40
CA PHE A 27 -5.51 34.83 -1.94
C PHE A 27 -6.26 33.60 -1.43
N ALA A 28 -7.48 33.38 -1.95
CA ALA A 28 -8.29 32.21 -1.59
C ALA A 28 -7.59 30.90 -1.98
N ARG A 29 -6.94 30.86 -3.15
CA ARG A 29 -6.13 29.72 -3.58
C ARG A 29 -4.98 29.45 -2.63
N THR A 30 -4.19 30.47 -2.28
CA THR A 30 -3.04 30.33 -1.37
C THR A 30 -3.46 29.81 0.00
N LEU A 31 -4.54 30.36 0.55
CA LEU A 31 -5.10 29.90 1.83
C LEU A 31 -5.56 28.44 1.76
N THR A 32 -6.33 28.10 0.72
CA THR A 32 -6.87 26.75 0.57
C THR A 32 -5.75 25.73 0.35
N THR A 33 -4.75 26.03 -0.48
CA THR A 33 -3.56 25.19 -0.67
C THR A 33 -2.83 24.94 0.65
N ARG A 34 -2.66 25.97 1.48
CA ARG A 34 -2.01 25.84 2.80
C ARG A 34 -2.81 24.93 3.74
N ILE A 35 -4.13 25.04 3.76
CA ILE A 35 -5.00 24.20 4.59
C ILE A 35 -4.98 22.76 4.08
N THR A 36 -5.18 22.53 2.77
CA THR A 36 -5.13 21.21 2.15
C THR A 36 -3.80 20.52 2.46
N ARG A 37 -2.67 21.24 2.41
CA ARG A 37 -1.36 20.70 2.78
C ARG A 37 -1.33 20.14 4.19
N GLN A 38 -1.83 20.89 5.17
CA GLN A 38 -1.85 20.45 6.56
C GLN A 38 -2.78 19.24 6.77
N VAL A 39 -3.92 19.22 6.10
CA VAL A 39 -4.88 18.11 6.18
C VAL A 39 -4.33 16.82 5.55
N CYS A 40 -3.44 16.90 4.55
CA CYS A 40 -2.85 15.73 3.92
C CYS A 40 -1.65 15.13 4.70
N VAL A 41 -1.10 15.82 5.71
CA VAL A 41 0.05 15.31 6.47
C VAL A 41 -0.25 13.95 7.14
N PRO A 42 -1.37 13.75 7.87
CA PRO A 42 -1.71 12.45 8.45
C PRO A 42 -1.88 11.36 7.38
N LEU A 43 -2.48 11.71 6.24
CA LEU A 43 -2.65 10.79 5.12
C LEU A 43 -1.31 10.25 4.61
N PHE A 44 -0.34 11.14 4.34
CA PHE A 44 0.97 10.73 3.86
C PHE A 44 1.79 9.99 4.91
N ASN A 45 1.58 10.28 6.19
CA ASN A 45 2.17 9.50 7.28
C ASN A 45 1.62 8.06 7.28
N MET A 46 0.31 7.87 7.06
CA MET A 46 -0.29 6.54 6.92
C MET A 46 0.24 5.80 5.68
N VAL A 47 0.37 6.46 4.53
CA VAL A 47 1.01 5.89 3.33
C VAL A 47 2.45 5.46 3.64
N SER A 48 3.22 6.30 4.33
CA SER A 48 4.61 6.00 4.68
C SER A 48 4.70 4.77 5.59
N LYS A 49 3.92 4.73 6.68
CA LYS A 49 3.89 3.55 7.56
C LYS A 49 3.49 2.28 6.80
N TRP A 50 2.48 2.38 5.94
CA TRP A 50 2.04 1.25 5.11
C TRP A 50 3.14 0.74 4.17
N LEU A 51 3.88 1.63 3.52
CA LEU A 51 4.93 1.28 2.54
C LEU A 51 6.27 0.89 3.14
N PHE A 52 6.50 1.15 4.43
CA PHE A 52 7.81 0.93 5.05
C PHE A 52 7.74 -0.07 6.21
N GLU A 53 6.64 -0.06 6.95
CA GLU A 53 6.42 -0.95 8.11
C GLU A 53 5.43 -2.08 7.77
N GLY A 54 4.67 -1.93 6.68
CA GLY A 54 3.60 -2.88 6.32
C GLY A 54 2.47 -2.89 7.35
N GLU A 55 2.34 -1.82 8.13
CA GLU A 55 1.32 -1.68 9.17
C GLU A 55 0.28 -0.64 8.78
N LEU A 56 -0.97 -0.98 9.05
CA LEU A 56 -2.08 -0.06 8.94
C LEU A 56 -2.66 0.17 10.34
N ASP A 57 -2.49 1.39 10.84
CA ASP A 57 -3.06 1.91 12.08
C ASP A 57 -4.00 3.07 11.73
N ASP A 58 -5.28 2.75 11.56
CA ASP A 58 -6.34 3.70 11.17
C ASP A 58 -7.57 3.55 12.11
N PRO A 59 -7.47 4.02 13.37
CA PRO A 59 -8.55 3.89 14.33
C PRO A 59 -9.80 4.72 13.97
N TYR A 60 -9.66 5.70 13.06
CA TYR A 60 -10.71 6.64 12.71
C TYR A 60 -11.30 6.42 11.31
N GLY A 61 -10.78 5.47 10.54
CA GLY A 61 -11.24 5.17 9.19
C GLY A 61 -10.98 6.31 8.22
N GLU A 62 -9.82 6.96 8.32
CA GLU A 62 -9.44 8.13 7.52
C GLU A 62 -8.65 7.77 6.27
N PHE A 63 -8.08 6.55 6.22
CA PHE A 63 -7.25 6.09 5.12
C PHE A 63 -8.07 5.47 4.00
N PHE A 64 -7.50 5.44 2.79
CA PHE A 64 -8.14 4.82 1.62
C PHE A 64 -7.88 3.31 1.51
N VAL A 65 -7.07 2.73 2.39
CA VAL A 65 -6.95 1.28 2.55
C VAL A 65 -7.62 0.90 3.87
N THR A 66 -8.50 -0.09 3.83
CA THR A 66 -9.15 -0.63 5.03
C THR A 66 -8.61 -2.02 5.35
N LYS A 67 -8.50 -2.32 6.65
CA LYS A 67 -8.17 -3.64 7.18
C LYS A 67 -9.43 -4.27 7.78
N ASP A 68 -9.80 -5.45 7.30
CA ASP A 68 -10.87 -6.25 7.90
C ASP A 68 -10.29 -7.14 9.00
N PRO A 69 -10.59 -6.88 10.30
CA PRO A 69 -10.05 -7.65 11.40
C PRO A 69 -10.62 -9.08 11.49
N SER A 70 -11.77 -9.35 10.86
CA SER A 70 -12.44 -10.66 10.91
C SER A 70 -11.78 -11.73 10.03
N VAL A 71 -10.94 -11.31 9.09
CA VAL A 71 -10.21 -12.21 8.18
C VAL A 71 -9.05 -12.87 8.91
N SER A 72 -8.94 -14.20 8.79
CA SER A 72 -7.82 -14.98 9.34
C SER A 72 -6.50 -14.65 8.63
N ASP A 73 -5.38 -15.00 9.27
CA ASP A 73 -4.06 -14.80 8.66
C ASP A 73 -3.83 -15.67 7.42
N GLU A 74 -4.59 -16.76 7.25
CA GLU A 74 -4.56 -17.63 6.05
C GLU A 74 -5.13 -16.91 4.81
N ASP A 75 -6.20 -16.12 5.01
CA ASP A 75 -6.88 -15.36 3.95
C ASP A 75 -6.33 -13.93 3.78
N LEU A 76 -5.23 -13.62 4.48
CA LEU A 76 -4.70 -12.27 4.67
C LEU A 76 -4.41 -11.56 3.34
N TRP A 77 -3.82 -12.26 2.39
CA TRP A 77 -3.35 -11.67 1.14
C TRP A 77 -4.48 -11.14 0.25
N TRP A 78 -5.59 -11.89 0.13
CA TRP A 78 -6.66 -11.56 -0.81
C TRP A 78 -7.84 -10.81 -0.17
N LYS A 79 -8.20 -11.07 1.09
CA LYS A 79 -9.41 -10.47 1.71
C LYS A 79 -9.14 -9.33 2.69
N ARG A 80 -8.02 -9.37 3.43
CA ARG A 80 -7.84 -8.52 4.62
C ARG A 80 -7.67 -7.04 4.32
N TYR A 81 -7.02 -6.69 3.22
CA TYR A 81 -6.81 -5.29 2.82
C TYR A 81 -7.51 -4.97 1.51
N GLN A 82 -8.32 -3.93 1.55
CA GLN A 82 -9.14 -3.48 0.42
C GLN A 82 -9.01 -1.96 0.24
N LEU A 83 -9.15 -1.52 -1.00
CA LEU A 83 -9.21 -0.10 -1.32
C LEU A 83 -10.62 0.43 -1.09
N GLN A 84 -10.74 1.63 -0.52
CA GLN A 84 -11.98 2.39 -0.41
C GLN A 84 -11.95 3.54 -1.44
N PRO A 85 -12.54 3.39 -2.63
CA PRO A 85 -12.41 4.38 -3.71
C PRO A 85 -12.93 5.76 -3.32
N HIS A 86 -13.98 5.82 -2.49
CA HIS A 86 -14.57 7.07 -2.02
C HIS A 86 -13.68 7.86 -1.04
N MET A 87 -12.66 7.21 -0.47
CA MET A 87 -11.67 7.83 0.41
C MET A 87 -10.38 8.19 -0.32
N VAL A 88 -10.25 7.89 -1.61
CA VAL A 88 -9.08 8.27 -2.40
C VAL A 88 -9.19 9.75 -2.75
N PRO A 89 -8.24 10.61 -2.31
CA PRO A 89 -8.25 12.00 -2.72
C PRO A 89 -8.03 12.14 -4.24
N PRO A 90 -8.62 13.17 -4.88
CA PRO A 90 -8.61 13.32 -6.34
C PRO A 90 -7.22 13.56 -6.93
N PHE A 91 -6.26 13.98 -6.11
CA PHE A 91 -4.87 14.13 -6.52
C PHE A 91 -4.09 12.82 -6.47
N ILE A 92 -4.64 11.72 -5.96
CA ILE A 92 -4.01 10.38 -6.04
C ILE A 92 -4.71 9.63 -7.16
N SER A 93 -3.95 9.21 -8.18
CA SER A 93 -4.50 8.40 -9.26
C SER A 93 -4.95 7.03 -8.75
N ALA A 94 -5.95 6.43 -9.40
CA ALA A 94 -6.41 5.08 -9.05
C ALA A 94 -5.28 4.05 -9.18
N GLU A 95 -4.38 4.25 -10.15
CA GLU A 95 -3.18 3.44 -10.37
C GLU A 95 -2.20 3.55 -9.20
N LEU A 96 -1.91 4.77 -8.73
CA LEU A 96 -1.06 4.99 -7.57
C LEU A 96 -1.69 4.39 -6.30
N ALA A 97 -2.99 4.55 -6.09
CA ALA A 97 -3.68 3.97 -4.94
C ALA A 97 -3.61 2.43 -4.95
N ALA A 98 -3.80 1.81 -6.13
CA ALA A 98 -3.66 0.38 -6.30
C ALA A 98 -2.21 -0.10 -6.09
N LEU A 99 -1.23 0.67 -6.56
CA LEU A 99 0.19 0.39 -6.34
C LEU A 99 0.52 0.43 -4.84
N ILE A 100 0.10 1.48 -4.13
CA ILE A 100 0.28 1.62 -2.68
C ILE A 100 -0.34 0.41 -1.93
N LEU A 101 -1.55 0.00 -2.31
CA LEU A 101 -2.19 -1.18 -1.73
C LEU A 101 -1.38 -2.45 -1.97
N ARG A 102 -0.97 -2.71 -3.23
CA ARG A 102 -0.21 -3.91 -3.59
C ARG A 102 1.13 -3.97 -2.87
N THR A 103 1.87 -2.87 -2.87
CA THR A 103 3.20 -2.80 -2.25
C THR A 103 3.12 -3.06 -0.74
N GLY A 104 2.19 -2.42 -0.02
CA GLY A 104 2.06 -2.69 1.41
C GLY A 104 1.51 -4.08 1.72
N LYS A 105 0.67 -4.68 0.84
CA LYS A 105 0.31 -6.11 0.95
C LYS A 105 1.55 -6.99 0.87
N SER A 106 2.42 -6.78 -0.13
CA SER A 106 3.69 -7.51 -0.30
C SER A 106 4.57 -7.43 0.95
N ILE A 107 4.71 -6.24 1.53
CA ILE A 107 5.50 -6.03 2.75
C ILE A 107 4.86 -6.73 3.94
N ASN A 108 3.54 -6.60 4.11
CA ASN A 108 2.82 -7.23 5.20
C ASN A 108 2.93 -8.76 5.13
N PHE A 109 2.86 -9.33 3.92
CA PHE A 109 3.06 -10.76 3.67
C PHE A 109 4.47 -11.22 4.03
N LEU A 110 5.51 -10.50 3.57
CA LEU A 110 6.90 -10.82 3.92
C LEU A 110 7.10 -10.83 5.43
N ARG A 111 6.50 -9.86 6.13
CA ARG A 111 6.63 -9.73 7.57
C ARG A 111 5.88 -10.81 8.35
N ILE A 112 4.62 -11.10 7.98
CA ILE A 112 3.76 -12.02 8.74
C ILE A 112 3.97 -13.47 8.31
N CYS A 113 3.94 -13.75 7.01
CA CYS A 113 3.98 -15.10 6.48
C CYS A 113 5.40 -15.63 6.31
N CYS A 114 6.35 -14.77 5.90
CA CYS A 114 7.74 -15.19 5.71
C CYS A 114 8.65 -14.92 6.92
N ASN A 115 8.14 -14.23 7.96
CA ASN A 115 8.91 -13.75 9.11
C ASN A 115 10.19 -12.97 8.70
N ASP A 116 10.16 -12.35 7.52
CA ASP A 116 11.30 -11.63 6.96
C ASP A 116 11.21 -10.15 7.33
N ARG A 117 12.10 -9.74 8.24
CA ARG A 117 12.21 -8.35 8.72
C ARG A 117 13.38 -7.60 8.08
N THR A 118 14.17 -8.25 7.22
CA THR A 118 15.39 -7.65 6.65
C THR A 118 15.09 -6.39 5.83
N TRP A 119 13.91 -6.35 5.21
CA TRP A 119 13.40 -5.19 4.48
C TRP A 119 13.25 -3.91 5.33
N THR A 120 12.79 -4.05 6.58
CA THR A 120 12.41 -2.90 7.42
C THR A 120 13.59 -1.98 7.76
N GLY A 121 14.81 -2.52 7.82
CA GLY A 121 16.04 -1.77 8.13
C GLY A 121 16.54 -0.89 7.00
N ALA A 122 16.60 -1.40 5.76
CA ALA A 122 17.02 -0.63 4.58
C ALA A 122 16.00 0.47 4.22
N SER A 123 14.73 0.23 4.56
CA SER A 123 13.61 1.13 4.33
C SER A 123 13.57 2.33 5.27
N ALA A 124 14.15 2.27 6.48
CA ALA A 124 14.03 3.35 7.48
C ALA A 124 14.68 4.68 7.05
N ALA A 125 15.80 4.64 6.33
CA ALA A 125 16.46 5.82 5.79
C ALA A 125 15.69 6.43 4.60
N ALA A 126 15.18 5.59 3.71
CA ALA A 126 14.27 5.99 2.63
C ALA A 126 12.95 6.55 3.18
N ALA A 127 12.44 5.99 4.29
CA ALA A 127 11.26 6.48 5.00
C ALA A 127 11.48 7.84 5.65
N ALA A 128 12.67 8.11 6.22
CA ALA A 128 13.01 9.43 6.74
C ALA A 128 13.12 10.47 5.61
N ALA A 129 13.75 10.11 4.48
CA ALA A 129 13.85 10.97 3.30
C ALA A 129 12.49 11.20 2.64
N ALA A 130 11.65 10.17 2.53
CA ALA A 130 10.28 10.24 2.02
C ALA A 130 9.36 11.01 2.98
N ARG A 131 9.48 10.87 4.31
CA ARG A 131 8.77 11.74 5.27
C ARG A 131 9.15 13.21 5.07
N GLY A 132 10.42 13.50 4.77
CA GLY A 132 10.88 14.82 4.36
C GLY A 132 10.27 15.28 3.02
N GLY A 133 10.25 14.42 2.00
CA GLY A 133 9.68 14.70 0.68
C GLY A 133 8.15 14.83 0.66
N LEU A 134 7.45 14.05 1.48
CA LEU A 134 6.00 14.06 1.67
C LEU A 134 5.54 15.21 2.57
N ALA A 135 6.39 15.68 3.49
CA ALA A 135 6.19 16.94 4.20
C ALA A 135 6.19 18.15 3.23
N TYR A 136 6.83 18.02 2.07
CA TYR A 136 6.69 18.91 0.91
C TYR A 136 5.70 18.32 -0.10
N ALA A 137 4.42 18.26 0.28
CA ALA A 137 3.24 17.80 -0.47
C ALA A 137 2.99 18.46 -1.85
N HIS A 138 4.00 19.00 -2.52
CA HIS A 138 3.92 19.71 -3.79
C HIS A 138 4.38 18.90 -5.00
N ASN A 139 5.03 17.74 -4.83
CA ASN A 139 5.43 16.91 -5.96
C ASN A 139 4.76 15.54 -5.91
N LEU A 140 3.55 15.47 -6.48
CA LEU A 140 2.84 14.21 -6.66
C LEU A 140 3.65 13.20 -7.48
N GLY A 141 4.39 13.68 -8.48
CA GLY A 141 5.33 12.85 -9.25
C GLY A 141 6.49 12.32 -8.41
N GLY A 142 6.93 13.07 -7.40
CA GLY A 142 7.93 12.62 -6.43
C GLY A 142 7.40 11.50 -5.53
N LEU A 143 6.14 11.58 -5.12
CA LEU A 143 5.46 10.48 -4.42
C LEU A 143 5.33 9.26 -5.33
N GLU A 144 4.83 9.42 -6.55
CA GLU A 144 4.69 8.30 -7.51
C GLU A 144 6.01 7.60 -7.77
N ALA A 145 7.08 8.36 -8.02
CA ALA A 145 8.42 7.82 -8.23
C ALA A 145 8.92 7.06 -6.99
N ALA A 146 8.76 7.63 -5.78
CA ALA A 146 9.16 6.98 -4.54
C ALA A 146 8.38 5.68 -4.28
N VAL A 147 7.06 5.68 -4.52
CA VAL A 147 6.24 4.47 -4.39
C VAL A 147 6.67 3.41 -5.41
N ALA A 148 6.93 3.81 -6.66
CA ALA A 148 7.38 2.89 -7.71
C ALA A 148 8.75 2.27 -7.40
N GLU A 149 9.69 3.06 -6.86
CA GLU A 149 10.99 2.56 -6.41
C GLU A 149 10.84 1.53 -5.29
N VAL A 150 10.08 1.86 -4.25
CA VAL A 150 9.79 0.94 -3.13
C VAL A 150 9.12 -0.34 -3.64
N ALA A 151 8.14 -0.21 -4.53
CA ALA A 151 7.46 -1.36 -5.13
C ALA A 151 8.43 -2.26 -5.90
N ALA A 152 9.31 -1.69 -6.74
CA ALA A 152 10.26 -2.47 -7.53
C ALA A 152 11.27 -3.25 -6.66
N ILE A 153 11.70 -2.66 -5.55
CA ILE A 153 12.60 -3.34 -4.62
C ILE A 153 11.87 -4.47 -3.89
N ILE A 154 10.65 -4.21 -3.40
CA ILE A 154 9.84 -5.21 -2.71
C ILE A 154 9.42 -6.35 -3.61
N ASP A 155 9.00 -6.07 -4.84
CA ASP A 155 8.58 -7.12 -5.77
C ASP A 155 9.76 -8.05 -6.10
N ARG A 156 10.97 -7.50 -6.25
CA ARG A 156 12.18 -8.32 -6.43
C ARG A 156 12.49 -9.16 -5.20
N HIS A 157 12.42 -8.57 -4.01
CA HIS A 157 12.68 -9.28 -2.75
C HIS A 157 11.66 -10.38 -2.50
N LEU A 158 10.38 -10.10 -2.73
CA LEU A 158 9.29 -11.06 -2.62
C LEU A 158 9.50 -12.26 -3.55
N LEU A 159 9.85 -12.01 -4.81
CA LEU A 159 10.14 -13.08 -5.76
C LEU A 159 11.37 -13.89 -5.34
N ASP A 160 12.41 -13.25 -4.82
CA ASP A 160 13.60 -13.94 -4.31
C ASP A 160 13.24 -14.87 -3.15
N VAL A 161 12.49 -14.38 -2.16
CA VAL A 161 12.03 -15.17 -1.01
C VAL A 161 11.15 -16.35 -1.46
N LEU A 162 10.18 -16.12 -2.34
CA LEU A 162 9.27 -17.18 -2.81
C LEU A 162 9.99 -18.28 -3.60
N PHE A 163 10.87 -17.90 -4.52
CA PHE A 163 11.51 -18.85 -5.42
C PHE A 163 12.80 -19.45 -4.87
N ARG A 164 13.59 -18.70 -4.10
CA ARG A 164 14.85 -19.21 -3.52
C ARG A 164 14.64 -19.83 -2.15
N THR A 165 14.00 -19.11 -1.23
CA THR A 165 13.85 -19.58 0.15
C THR A 165 12.77 -20.65 0.26
N PHE A 166 11.57 -20.39 -0.28
CA PHE A 166 10.45 -21.33 -0.23
C PHE A 166 10.39 -22.30 -1.41
N ARG A 167 11.29 -22.18 -2.40
CA ARG A 167 11.40 -23.10 -3.54
C ARG A 167 10.06 -23.41 -4.22
N LEU A 168 9.24 -22.37 -4.44
CA LEU A 168 7.90 -22.51 -4.99
C LEU A 168 7.87 -23.34 -6.29
N THR A 169 8.89 -23.21 -7.14
CA THR A 169 9.02 -24.00 -8.37
C THR A 169 9.08 -25.51 -8.10
N ASP A 170 9.82 -25.92 -7.08
CA ASP A 170 9.95 -27.34 -6.70
C ASP A 170 8.61 -27.88 -6.20
N HIS A 171 7.88 -27.09 -5.42
CA HIS A 171 6.54 -27.46 -4.95
C HIS A 171 5.53 -27.59 -6.09
N CYS A 172 5.52 -26.64 -7.05
CA CYS A 172 4.68 -26.74 -8.24
C CYS A 172 5.01 -27.97 -9.09
N LEU A 173 6.30 -28.29 -9.23
CA LEU A 173 6.76 -29.51 -9.91
C LEU A 173 6.31 -30.78 -9.17
N ALA A 174 6.37 -30.79 -7.83
CA ALA A 174 5.89 -31.90 -7.02
C ALA A 174 4.38 -32.11 -7.18
N VAL A 175 3.58 -31.05 -7.13
CA VAL A 175 2.12 -31.12 -7.38
C VAL A 175 1.83 -31.70 -8.76
N LYS A 176 2.54 -31.25 -9.79
CA LYS A 176 2.40 -31.81 -11.15
C LYS A 176 2.75 -33.30 -11.19
N ARG A 177 3.85 -33.71 -10.55
CA ARG A 177 4.34 -35.08 -10.60
C ARG A 177 3.45 -36.06 -9.84
N TYR A 178 3.00 -35.68 -8.64
CA TYR A 178 2.35 -36.61 -7.72
C TYR A 178 0.83 -36.42 -7.65
N LEU A 179 0.33 -35.18 -7.66
CA LEU A 179 -1.10 -34.91 -7.53
C LEU A 179 -1.81 -34.93 -8.89
N LEU A 180 -1.16 -34.39 -9.92
CA LEU A 180 -1.67 -34.40 -11.30
C LEU A 180 -1.21 -35.62 -12.10
N LEU A 181 -0.74 -36.65 -11.39
CA LEU A 181 -0.38 -37.95 -11.94
C LEU A 181 0.70 -37.92 -13.04
N GLY A 182 1.58 -36.91 -13.01
CA GLY A 182 2.65 -36.76 -14.00
C GLY A 182 3.77 -37.81 -13.91
N GLN A 183 3.83 -38.60 -12.83
CA GLN A 183 4.74 -39.75 -12.70
C GLN A 183 3.98 -41.07 -12.60
N GLY A 184 3.83 -41.74 -13.76
CA GLY A 184 3.14 -43.03 -13.88
C GLY A 184 3.71 -44.13 -12.99
N ASP A 185 5.04 -44.27 -12.93
CA ASP A 185 5.72 -45.33 -12.17
C ASP A 185 5.39 -45.29 -10.66
N PHE A 186 5.30 -44.09 -10.08
CA PHE A 186 4.96 -43.94 -8.66
C PHE A 186 3.52 -44.32 -8.36
N ILE A 187 2.60 -44.00 -9.26
CA ILE A 187 1.16 -44.31 -9.11
C ILE A 187 0.92 -45.80 -9.33
N GLN A 188 1.63 -46.41 -10.28
CA GLN A 188 1.58 -47.85 -10.51
C GLN A 188 2.11 -48.67 -9.34
N ALA A 189 3.03 -48.12 -8.54
CA ALA A 189 3.50 -48.76 -7.32
C ALA A 189 2.57 -48.52 -6.10
N LEU A 190 1.69 -47.52 -6.17
CA LEU A 190 0.75 -47.15 -5.10
C LEU A 190 -0.62 -47.85 -5.24
N LEU A 191 -1.01 -48.22 -6.46
CA LEU A 191 -2.23 -48.97 -6.81
C LEU A 191 -1.98 -50.49 -6.81
#